data_AF-A0ABD5LV50-F1
#
_entry.id   AF-A0ABD5LV50-F1
#
_cell.length_a   1.000
_cell.length_b   1.000
_cell.length_c   1.000
_cell.angle_alpha   90.00
_cell.angle_beta   90.00
_cell.angle_gamma   90.00
#
_symmetry.space_group_name_H-M   'P 1'
#
loop_
_entity.id
_entity.type
_entity.pdbx_description
1 polymer ?
#
loop_
_entity_poly.entity_id
_entity_poly.type
_entity_poly.pdbx_seq_one_letter_code
_entity_poly.pdbx_strand_id
1 'polypeptide(L)'
;MRICSLLLCTTFLVSSITSSYAEISTHKLIRQDNSELIYYLDKQAEHNKTLLVLMQGSDCNSIKIILLFKKPLVDGYRVVMF
;
A
#
# COMPACT_ATOMS: atom_id res chain seq x y z
N MET A 1 39.99 -3.55 -7.64
CA MET A 1 39.13 -2.62 -6.86
C MET A 1 37.97 -1.99 -7.66
N ARG A 2 38.06 -1.78 -8.98
CA ARG A 2 36.96 -1.16 -9.77
C ARG A 2 35.71 -2.04 -9.96
N ILE A 3 35.88 -3.36 -10.08
CA ILE A 3 34.78 -4.32 -10.32
C ILE A 3 33.87 -4.45 -9.09
N CYS A 4 34.44 -4.47 -7.88
CA CYS A 4 33.66 -4.50 -6.65
C CYS A 4 32.81 -3.24 -6.48
N SER A 5 33.34 -2.06 -6.85
CA SER A 5 32.60 -0.80 -6.78
C SER A 5 31.42 -0.77 -7.76
N LEU A 6 31.58 -1.34 -8.96
CA LEU A 6 30.50 -1.46 -9.94
C LEU A 6 29.40 -2.42 -9.46
N LEU A 7 29.76 -3.54 -8.84
CA LEU A 7 28.82 -4.51 -8.25
C LEU A 7 28.02 -3.91 -7.05
N LEU A 8 28.67 -3.07 -6.25
CA LEU A 8 27.99 -2.33 -5.17
C LEU A 8 27.01 -1.29 -5.71
N CYS A 9 27.36 -0.59 -6.80
CA CYS A 9 26.45 0.37 -7.44
C CYS A 9 25.25 -0.32 -8.10
N THR A 10 25.43 -1.48 -8.75
CA THR A 10 24.31 -2.18 -9.39
C THR A 10 23.34 -2.77 -8.37
N THR A 11 23.84 -3.30 -7.25
CA THR A 11 22.98 -3.82 -6.17
C THR A 11 22.18 -2.71 -5.48
N PHE A 12 22.75 -1.51 -5.32
CA PHE A 12 22.05 -0.33 -4.76
C PHE A 12 20.95 0.21 -5.67
N LEU A 13 21.18 0.21 -6.99
CA LEU A 13 20.18 0.65 -7.97
C LEU A 13 19.01 -0.34 -8.08
N VAL A 14 19.26 -1.65 -8.02
CA VAL A 14 18.20 -2.67 -8.08
C VAL A 14 17.30 -2.65 -6.84
N SER A 15 17.87 -2.45 -5.66
CA SER A 15 17.12 -2.36 -4.39
C SER A 15 16.25 -1.09 -4.30
N SER A 16 16.66 0.00 -4.95
CA SER A 16 15.86 1.23 -5.02
C SER A 16 14.60 1.06 -5.90
N ILE A 17 14.63 0.17 -6.89
CA ILE A 17 13.51 -0.03 -7.83
C ILE A 17 12.43 -0.95 -7.23
N THR A 18 12.80 -1.89 -6.35
CA THR A 18 11.86 -2.86 -5.77
C THR A 18 11.09 -2.33 -4.56
N SER A 19 11.54 -1.24 -3.93
CA SER A 19 10.95 -0.67 -2.72
C SER A 19 9.64 0.11 -2.93
N SER A 20 9.20 0.36 -4.17
CA SER A 20 8.06 1.25 -4.44
C SER A 20 6.70 0.54 -4.50
N TYR A 21 6.63 -0.78 -4.30
CA TYR A 21 5.37 -1.50 -4.27
C TYR A 21 4.82 -1.56 -2.85
N ALA A 22 3.71 -0.84 -2.61
CA ALA A 22 2.95 -0.99 -1.37
C ALA A 22 2.42 -2.43 -1.28
N GLU A 23 2.85 -3.16 -0.25
CA GLU A 23 2.32 -4.48 0.07
C GLU A 23 0.96 -4.27 0.75
N ILE A 24 -0.13 -4.72 0.12
CA ILE A 24 -1.49 -4.47 0.60
C ILE A 24 -2.01 -5.70 1.32
N SER A 25 -2.41 -5.56 2.58
CA SER A 25 -3.20 -6.56 3.32
C SER A 25 -4.69 -6.32 3.09
N THR A 26 -5.45 -7.42 2.95
CA THR A 26 -6.92 -7.38 2.85
C THR A 26 -7.50 -7.86 4.17
N HIS A 27 -8.41 -7.08 4.73
CA HIS A 27 -9.07 -7.37 5.99
C HIS A 27 -10.57 -7.43 5.81
N LYS A 28 -11.21 -8.24 6.67
CA LYS A 28 -12.65 -8.39 6.75
C LYS A 28 -13.13 -8.06 8.16
N LEU A 29 -14.18 -7.28 8.25
CA LEU A 29 -14.87 -6.96 9.48
C LEU A 29 -16.36 -7.31 9.33
N ILE A 30 -16.91 -8.07 10.27
CA ILE A 30 -18.34 -8.37 10.30
C ILE A 30 -19.04 -7.27 11.12
N ARG A 31 -20.01 -6.59 10.51
CA ARG A 31 -20.82 -5.56 11.18
C ARG A 31 -21.94 -6.19 12.03
N GLN A 32 -22.59 -5.38 12.85
CA GLN A 32 -23.66 -5.83 13.76
C GLN A 32 -24.88 -6.41 13.04
N ASP A 33 -25.10 -6.03 11.78
CA ASP A 33 -26.15 -6.54 10.90
C ASP A 33 -25.71 -7.80 10.11
N ASN A 34 -24.61 -8.43 10.50
CA ASN A 34 -23.95 -9.56 9.83
C ASN A 34 -23.44 -9.29 8.40
N SER A 35 -23.48 -8.04 7.93
CA SER A 35 -22.89 -7.72 6.64
C SER A 35 -21.35 -7.64 6.73
N GLU A 36 -20.67 -8.01 5.63
CA GLU A 36 -19.21 -7.94 5.54
C GLU A 36 -18.76 -6.54 5.11
N LEU A 37 -17.78 -5.99 5.81
CA LEU A 37 -17.02 -4.82 5.42
C LEU A 37 -15.61 -5.28 5.03
N ILE A 38 -15.19 -4.99 3.81
CA ILE A 38 -13.86 -5.36 3.29
C ILE A 38 -13.03 -4.09 3.15
N TYR A 39 -11.83 -4.10 3.73
CA TYR A 39 -10.91 -2.98 3.60
C TYR A 39 -9.49 -3.45 3.32
N TYR A 40 -8.72 -2.55 2.72
CA TYR A 40 -7.35 -2.76 2.30
C TYR A 40 -6.45 -1.81 3.07
N LEU A 41 -5.36 -2.33 3.60
CA LEU A 41 -4.41 -1.61 4.41
C LEU A 41 -3.01 -1.78 3.79
N ASP A 42 -2.24 -0.72 3.72
CA ASP A 42 -0.81 -0.86 3.44
C ASP A 42 -0.16 -1.55 4.65
N LYS A 43 0.57 -2.64 4.43
CA LYS A 43 1.17 -3.43 5.52
C LYS A 43 2.13 -2.61 6.39
N GLN A 44 2.79 -1.60 5.82
CA GLN A 44 3.61 -0.68 6.61
C GLN A 44 2.77 0.19 7.57
N ALA A 45 1.46 0.28 7.34
CA ALA A 45 0.52 1.08 8.10
C ALA A 45 -0.06 0.38 9.34
N GLU A 46 0.10 -0.94 9.48
CA GLU A 46 -0.48 -1.71 10.59
C GLU A 46 -0.08 -1.20 11.98
N HIS A 47 1.09 -0.58 12.10
CA HIS A 47 1.63 -0.06 13.37
C HIS A 47 1.56 1.46 13.50
N ASN A 48 0.93 2.16 12.54
CA ASN A 48 0.91 3.61 12.54
C ASN A 48 -0.24 4.18 13.36
N LYS A 49 0.06 5.28 14.06
CA LYS A 49 -0.90 6.00 14.91
C LYS A 49 -1.87 6.88 14.12
N THR A 50 -1.59 7.13 12.84
CA THR A 50 -2.38 8.00 11.98
C THR A 50 -2.49 7.37 10.60
N LEU A 51 -3.74 7.24 10.14
CA LEU A 51 -4.11 6.56 8.91
C LEU A 51 -4.95 7.49 8.04
N LEU A 52 -4.63 7.55 6.75
CA LEU A 52 -5.48 8.20 5.75
C LEU A 52 -6.54 7.20 5.29
N VAL A 53 -7.79 7.45 5.65
CA VAL A 53 -8.92 6.61 5.24
C VAL A 53 -9.54 7.17 3.96
N LEU A 54 -9.75 6.26 3.00
CA LEU A 54 -10.39 6.55 1.73
C LEU A 54 -11.65 5.71 1.64
N MET A 55 -12.80 6.38 1.61
CA MET A 55 -14.09 5.74 1.45
C MET A 55 -14.49 5.79 -0.01
N GLN A 56 -14.90 4.65 -0.55
CA GLN A 56 -15.40 4.58 -1.91
C GLN A 56 -16.92 4.73 -1.94
N GLY A 57 -17.44 5.53 -2.90
CA GLY A 57 -18.86 5.53 -3.25
C GLY A 57 -19.26 4.25 -4.02
N SER A 58 -20.57 4.02 -4.13
CA SER A 58 -21.18 2.81 -4.72
C SER A 58 -20.74 2.51 -6.16
N ASP A 59 -20.38 3.54 -6.93
CA ASP A 59 -20.26 3.42 -8.39
C ASP A 59 -18.79 3.32 -8.87
N CYS A 60 -17.86 3.18 -7.94
CA CYS A 60 -16.43 3.16 -8.27
C CYS A 60 -15.89 1.73 -8.42
N ASN A 61 -14.97 1.55 -9.38
CA ASN A 61 -14.32 0.27 -9.67
C ASN A 61 -13.06 0.09 -8.80
N SER A 62 -12.95 -1.07 -8.14
CA SER A 62 -11.83 -1.45 -7.26
C SER A 62 -10.45 -1.38 -7.94
N ILE A 63 -10.37 -1.50 -9.27
CA ILE A 63 -9.12 -1.37 -10.04
C ILE A 63 -8.49 0.03 -9.88
N LYS A 64 -9.31 1.09 -9.79
CA LYS A 64 -8.83 2.48 -9.70
C LYS A 64 -8.17 2.76 -8.34
N ILE A 65 -8.57 2.01 -7.31
CA ILE A 65 -8.05 2.09 -5.94
C ILE A 65 -6.70 1.39 -5.80
N ILE A 66 -6.50 0.26 -6.46
CA ILE A 66 -5.21 -0.44 -6.46
C ILE A 66 -4.12 0.49 -7.05
N LEU A 67 -4.45 1.26 -8.09
CA LEU A 67 -3.54 2.28 -8.65
C LEU A 67 -3.23 3.41 -7.66
N LEU A 68 -4.14 3.69 -6.74
CA LEU A 68 -3.95 4.72 -5.72
C LEU A 68 -2.95 4.27 -4.64
N PHE A 69 -2.97 3.00 -4.25
CA PHE A 69 -1.95 2.41 -3.37
C PHE A 69 -0.56 2.33 -4.04
N LYS A 70 -0.50 2.28 -5.37
CA LYS A 70 0.77 2.28 -6.11
C LYS A 70 1.42 3.66 -6.24
N LYS A 71 0.74 4.75 -5.85
CA LYS A 71 1.32 6.09 -5.92
C LYS A 71 2.09 6.41 -4.64
N PRO A 72 3.37 6.83 -4.73
CA PRO A 72 4.13 7.25 -3.57
C PRO A 72 3.39 8.39 -2.86
N LEU A 73 3.16 8.22 -1.56
CA LEU A 73 2.60 9.26 -0.70
C LEU A 73 3.71 10.21 -0.29
N VAL A 74 3.39 11.50 -0.28
CA VAL A 74 4.31 12.53 0.22
C VAL A 74 4.22 12.64 1.74
N ASP A 75 3.12 12.24 2.39
CA ASP A 75 3.01 12.10 3.84
C ASP A 75 1.76 11.26 4.19
N GLY A 76 1.91 10.24 5.05
CA GLY A 76 0.81 9.42 5.59
C GLY A 76 0.51 8.11 4.83
N TYR A 77 -0.04 7.12 5.53
CA TYR A 77 -0.33 5.78 5.00
C TYR A 77 -1.82 5.59 4.64
N ARG A 78 -2.14 4.83 3.58
CA ARG A 78 -3.52 4.66 3.07
C ARG A 78 -4.24 3.45 3.65
N VAL A 79 -5.53 3.62 3.92
CA VAL A 79 -6.53 2.59 4.15
C VAL A 79 -7.67 2.84 3.18
N VAL A 80 -8.17 1.81 2.50
CA VAL A 80 -9.32 1.95 1.60
C VAL A 80 -10.43 1.00 2.01
N MET A 81 -11.62 1.55 2.21
CA MET A 81 -12.81 0.83 2.69
C MET A 81 -13.89 0.83 1.61
N PHE A 82 -14.55 -0.32 1.43
CA PHE A 82 -15.67 -0.54 0.51
C PHE A 82 -16.94 -0.90 1.28
#